data_AF-A0A402ATA1-F1
#
_entry.id   AF-A0A402ATA1-F1
#
_cell.length_a   1.000
_cell.length_b   1.000
_cell.length_c   1.000
_cell.angle_alpha   90.00
_cell.angle_beta   90.00
_cell.angle_gamma   90.00
#
_symmetry.space_group_name_H-M   'P 1'
#
loop_
_entity.id
_entity.type
_entity.pdbx_description
1 polymer ?
#
loop_
_entity_poly.entity_id
_entity_poly.type
_entity_poly.pdbx_seq_one_letter_code
_entity_poly.pdbx_strand_id
1 'polypeptide(L)'
;MATLFSLCSFLALPFWALMIVLPHWKWTRRIIQSPLIVAPLALLYIILVLPHVGEIFLTVASPTLAGIASLLSSPLGATIAWVHFLAFDLFAGRWAYLESQERHISAWLMAPILFFTLMLGPLGLLLFLGVRALKLKSANDAQDQSVVEAKN
;
A
#
# COMPACT_ATOMS: atom_id res chain seq x y z
N MET A 1 -19.01 7.09 14.33
CA MET A 1 -17.77 7.40 13.57
C MET A 1 -16.53 6.80 14.24
N ALA A 2 -16.29 7.01 15.53
CA ALA A 2 -15.13 6.41 16.23
C ALA A 2 -15.03 4.87 16.07
N THR A 3 -16.15 4.16 16.15
CA THR A 3 -16.20 2.70 15.94
C THR A 3 -15.77 2.27 14.54
N LEU A 4 -16.20 2.98 13.49
CA LEU A 4 -15.83 2.71 12.10
C LEU A 4 -14.35 3.01 11.84
N PHE A 5 -13.84 4.10 12.42
CA PHE A 5 -12.43 4.49 12.36
C PHE A 5 -11.51 3.46 13.05
N SER A 6 -11.91 2.98 14.23
CA SER A 6 -11.17 1.90 14.90
C SER A 6 -11.26 0.59 14.13
N LEU A 7 -12.42 0.28 13.56
CA LEU A 7 -12.64 -0.95 12.80
C LEU A 7 -11.76 -1.02 11.55
N CYS A 8 -11.69 0.05 10.74
CA CYS A 8 -10.85 0.04 9.54
C CYS A 8 -9.35 -0.06 9.86
N SER A 9 -8.91 0.62 10.93
CA SER A 9 -7.54 0.52 11.42
C SER A 9 -7.23 -0.91 11.89
N PHE A 10 -8.13 -1.53 12.65
CA PHE A 10 -7.99 -2.90 13.11
C PHE A 10 -8.05 -3.94 11.98
N LEU A 11 -8.78 -3.66 10.90
CA LEU A 11 -8.81 -4.51 9.71
C LEU A 11 -7.48 -4.49 8.95
N ALA A 12 -6.80 -3.34 8.88
CA ALA A 12 -5.53 -3.21 8.17
C ALA A 12 -4.37 -3.88 8.92
N LEU A 13 -4.31 -3.72 10.25
CA LEU A 13 -3.17 -4.13 11.08
C LEU A 13 -2.73 -5.60 10.93
N PRO A 14 -3.63 -6.60 10.91
CA PRO A 14 -3.25 -8.00 10.74
C PRO A 14 -2.49 -8.26 9.44
N PHE A 15 -2.88 -7.63 8.34
CA PHE A 15 -2.21 -7.81 7.05
C PHE A 15 -0.79 -7.22 7.08
N TRP A 16 -0.63 -6.04 7.67
CA TRP A 16 0.68 -5.42 7.86
C TRP A 16 1.58 -6.24 8.80
N ALA A 17 1.03 -6.71 9.92
CA ALA A 17 1.75 -7.57 10.86
C ALA A 17 2.22 -8.87 10.19
N LEU A 18 1.37 -9.50 9.38
CA LEU A 18 1.76 -10.70 8.62
C LEU A 18 2.90 -10.41 7.63
N MET A 19 2.84 -9.30 6.89
CA MET A 19 3.88 -8.92 5.91
C MET A 19 5.21 -8.53 6.57
N ILE A 20 5.18 -7.88 7.74
CA ILE A 20 6.39 -7.40 8.43
C ILE A 20 7.03 -8.49 9.30
N VAL A 21 6.23 -9.17 10.12
CA VAL A 21 6.73 -10.12 11.14
C VAL A 21 6.93 -11.52 10.56
N LEU A 22 6.02 -11.97 9.70
CA LEU A 22 6.02 -13.32 9.14
C LEU A 22 6.06 -13.35 7.60
N PRO A 23 7.02 -12.66 6.94
CA PRO A 23 7.06 -12.52 5.47
C PRO A 23 7.29 -13.84 4.72
N HIS A 24 7.89 -14.84 5.35
CA HIS A 24 8.20 -16.12 4.69
C HIS A 24 7.19 -17.23 5.03
N TRP A 25 6.17 -16.93 5.82
CA TRP A 25 5.21 -17.94 6.24
C TRP A 25 4.30 -18.34 5.07
N LYS A 26 4.10 -19.66 4.88
CA LYS A 26 3.32 -20.21 3.76
C LYS A 26 1.90 -19.62 3.70
N TRP A 27 1.29 -19.39 4.86
CA TRP A 27 -0.03 -18.76 4.98
C TRP A 27 -0.01 -17.28 4.64
N THR A 28 0.98 -16.52 5.14
CA THR A 28 1.17 -15.11 4.75
C THR A 28 1.25 -14.99 3.24
N ARG A 29 2.12 -15.77 2.58
CA ARG A 29 2.27 -15.72 1.13
C ARG A 29 0.95 -16.06 0.42
N ARG A 30 0.22 -17.09 0.87
CA ARG A 30 -1.06 -17.49 0.27
C ARG A 30 -2.16 -16.45 0.44
N ILE A 31 -2.25 -15.82 1.60
CA ILE A 31 -3.23 -14.77 1.91
C ILE A 31 -2.92 -13.52 1.07
N ILE A 32 -1.67 -13.04 1.13
CA ILE A 32 -1.25 -11.79 0.48
C ILE A 32 -1.21 -11.92 -1.05
N GLN A 33 -1.00 -13.13 -1.59
CA GLN A 33 -1.14 -13.39 -3.03
C GLN A 33 -2.55 -13.09 -3.55
N SER A 34 -3.59 -13.23 -2.73
CA SER A 34 -4.94 -12.87 -3.13
C SER A 34 -5.11 -11.35 -3.19
N PRO A 35 -5.67 -10.79 -4.28
CA PRO A 35 -6.02 -9.36 -4.32
C PRO A 35 -7.16 -9.02 -3.35
N LEU A 36 -7.86 -10.03 -2.82
CA LEU A 36 -9.02 -9.87 -1.94
C LEU A 36 -8.68 -9.30 -0.56
N ILE A 37 -7.40 -9.19 -0.19
CA ILE A 37 -7.03 -8.58 1.11
C ILE A 37 -7.44 -7.10 1.19
N VAL A 38 -7.55 -6.41 0.06
CA VAL A 38 -7.98 -5.01 -0.02
C VAL A 38 -9.51 -4.89 -0.01
N ALA A 39 -10.21 -5.97 -0.34
CA ALA A 39 -11.67 -5.97 -0.51
C ALA A 39 -12.45 -5.52 0.73
N PRO A 40 -12.10 -5.91 1.99
CA PRO A 40 -12.82 -5.44 3.17
C PRO A 40 -12.75 -3.91 3.34
N LEU A 41 -11.58 -3.30 3.12
CA LEU A 41 -11.39 -1.85 3.21
C LEU A 41 -12.07 -1.13 2.04
N ALA A 42 -11.94 -1.67 0.83
CA ALA A 42 -12.60 -1.11 -0.36
C ALA A 42 -14.13 -1.16 -0.24
N LEU A 43 -14.69 -2.27 0.26
CA LEU A 43 -16.13 -2.41 0.47
C LEU A 43 -16.62 -1.42 1.54
N LEU A 44 -15.89 -1.28 2.65
CA LEU A 44 -16.21 -0.31 3.68
C LEU A 44 -16.19 1.13 3.14
N TYR A 45 -15.19 1.46 2.31
CA TYR A 45 -15.12 2.75 1.63
C TYR A 45 -16.34 2.99 0.73
N ILE A 46 -16.70 2.01 -0.10
CA ILE A 46 -17.88 2.10 -0.98
C ILE A 46 -19.15 2.32 -0.16
N ILE A 47 -19.36 1.57 0.91
CA ILE A 47 -20.54 1.71 1.77
C ILE A 47 -20.63 3.11 2.38
N LEU A 48 -19.50 3.72 2.76
CA LEU A 48 -19.47 5.07 3.34
C LEU A 48 -19.68 6.18 2.31
N VAL A 49 -19.11 6.00 1.11
CA VAL A 49 -19.15 6.99 0.03
C VAL A 49 -20.47 6.95 -0.73
N LEU A 50 -21.04 5.77 -0.99
CA LEU A 50 -22.20 5.61 -1.86
C LEU A 50 -23.40 6.51 -1.49
N PRO A 51 -23.77 6.68 -0.21
CA PRO A 51 -24.87 7.58 0.18
C PRO A 51 -24.56 9.07 -0.03
N HIS A 52 -23.27 9.43 -0.08
CA HIS A 52 -22.78 10.81 -0.14
C HIS A 52 -22.08 11.12 -1.47
N VAL A 53 -22.17 10.20 -2.44
CA VAL A 53 -21.35 10.23 -3.66
C VAL A 53 -21.61 11.50 -4.47
N GLY A 54 -22.84 12.01 -4.50
CA GLY A 54 -23.19 13.25 -5.21
C GLY A 54 -22.48 14.47 -4.64
N GLU A 55 -22.53 14.67 -3.32
CA GLU A 55 -21.89 15.81 -2.65
C GLU A 55 -20.35 15.72 -2.72
N ILE A 56 -19.80 14.51 -2.49
CA ILE A 56 -18.36 14.26 -2.58
C ILE A 56 -17.88 14.48 -4.02
N PHE A 57 -18.60 13.95 -5.02
CA PHE A 57 -18.22 14.08 -6.42
C PHE A 57 -18.21 15.53 -6.88
N LEU A 58 -19.22 16.34 -6.52
CA LEU A 58 -19.25 17.76 -6.87
C LEU A 58 -18.07 18.53 -6.23
N THR A 59 -17.75 18.21 -4.98
CA THR A 59 -16.63 18.82 -4.25
C THR A 59 -15.28 18.44 -4.85
N VAL A 60 -15.13 17.20 -5.33
CA VAL A 60 -13.89 16.70 -5.95
C VAL A 60 -13.77 17.12 -7.42
N ALA A 61 -14.87 17.23 -8.15
CA ALA A 61 -14.91 17.62 -9.56
C ALA A 61 -14.64 19.12 -9.77
N SER A 62 -14.95 19.96 -8.77
CA SER A 62 -14.56 21.38 -8.71
C SER A 62 -13.77 21.64 -7.42
N PRO A 63 -12.53 21.14 -7.33
CA PRO A 63 -11.78 21.13 -6.08
C PRO A 63 -11.41 22.56 -5.67
N THR A 64 -12.15 23.09 -4.71
CA THR A 64 -11.76 24.32 -4.00
C THR A 64 -11.09 23.93 -2.69
N LEU A 65 -10.06 24.68 -2.28
CA LEU A 65 -9.38 24.44 -1.01
C LEU A 65 -10.37 24.45 0.17
N ALA A 66 -11.33 25.38 0.15
CA ALA A 66 -12.37 25.49 1.17
C ALA A 66 -13.31 24.28 1.19
N GLY A 67 -13.72 23.76 0.02
CA GLY A 67 -14.58 22.58 -0.07
C GLY A 67 -13.90 21.33 0.45
N ILE A 68 -12.64 21.10 0.07
CA ILE A 68 -11.85 19.95 0.55
C ILE A 68 -11.60 20.06 2.07
N ALA A 69 -11.22 21.23 2.56
CA ALA A 69 -10.99 21.45 3.99
C ALA A 69 -12.25 21.20 4.83
N SER A 70 -13.41 21.68 4.36
CA SER A 70 -14.70 21.43 5.00
C SER A 70 -15.01 19.93 5.07
N LEU A 71 -14.88 19.22 3.94
CA LEU A 71 -15.13 17.78 3.86
C LEU A 71 -14.23 17.00 4.84
N LEU A 72 -12.93 17.29 4.85
CA LEU A 72 -11.94 16.64 5.72
C LEU A 72 -12.08 17.01 7.19
N SER A 73 -12.61 18.19 7.51
CA SER A 73 -12.87 18.60 8.90
C SER A 73 -14.05 17.85 9.53
N SER A 74 -14.94 17.29 8.71
CA SER A 74 -16.08 16.51 9.20
C SER A 74 -15.64 15.11 9.66
N PRO A 75 -16.20 14.56 10.75
CA PRO A 75 -15.89 13.19 11.19
C PRO A 75 -16.16 12.13 10.11
N LEU A 76 -17.17 12.35 9.26
CA LEU A 76 -17.52 11.46 8.15
C LEU A 76 -16.47 11.52 7.04
N GLY A 77 -16.15 12.73 6.55
CA GLY A 77 -15.17 12.90 5.48
C GLY A 77 -13.76 12.50 5.91
N ALA A 78 -13.36 12.77 7.15
CA ALA A 78 -12.13 12.26 7.73
C ALA A 78 -12.08 10.72 7.75
N THR A 79 -13.18 10.06 8.13
CA THR A 79 -13.26 8.59 8.14
C THR A 79 -13.18 8.03 6.72
N ILE A 80 -13.87 8.63 5.75
CA ILE A 80 -13.81 8.21 4.34
C ILE A 80 -12.39 8.34 3.79
N ALA A 81 -11.75 9.49 4.00
CA ALA A 81 -10.38 9.73 3.58
C ALA A 81 -9.40 8.75 4.25
N TRP A 82 -9.59 8.46 5.54
CA TRP A 82 -8.76 7.49 6.26
C TRP A 82 -8.88 6.06 5.71
N VAL A 83 -10.12 5.59 5.44
CA VAL A 83 -10.32 4.27 4.83
C VAL A 83 -9.72 4.22 3.42
N HIS A 84 -9.82 5.31 2.66
CA HIS A 84 -9.21 5.44 1.34
C HIS A 84 -7.67 5.28 1.41
N PHE A 85 -7.01 5.99 2.34
CA PHE A 85 -5.57 5.87 2.55
C PHE A 85 -5.18 4.45 2.96
N LEU A 86 -5.85 3.86 3.95
CA LEU A 86 -5.57 2.48 4.39
C LEU A 86 -5.73 1.46 3.26
N ALA A 87 -6.76 1.60 2.41
CA ALA A 87 -6.99 0.70 1.29
C ALA A 87 -5.87 0.83 0.24
N PHE A 88 -5.48 2.06 -0.10
CA PHE A 88 -4.43 2.33 -1.07
C PHE A 88 -3.03 1.93 -0.56
N ASP A 89 -2.72 2.22 0.70
CA ASP A 89 -1.46 1.85 1.33
C ASP A 89 -1.34 0.32 1.45
N LEU A 90 -2.42 -0.38 1.79
CA LEU A 90 -2.42 -1.85 1.82
C LEU A 90 -2.22 -2.44 0.41
N PHE A 91 -2.83 -1.83 -0.61
CA PHE A 91 -2.61 -2.22 -2.00
C PHE A 91 -1.14 -2.02 -2.42
N ALA A 92 -0.57 -0.85 -2.15
CA ALA A 92 0.82 -0.53 -2.45
C ALA A 92 1.80 -1.41 -1.67
N GLY A 93 1.55 -1.61 -0.37
CA GLY A 93 2.33 -2.48 0.50
C GLY A 93 2.31 -3.93 0.05
N ARG A 94 1.13 -4.44 -0.33
CA ARG A 94 0.98 -5.77 -0.94
C ARG A 94 1.80 -5.91 -2.21
N TRP A 95 1.70 -4.92 -3.11
CA TRP A 95 2.44 -4.94 -4.36
C TRP A 95 3.95 -4.95 -4.12
N ALA A 96 4.45 -4.05 -3.26
CA ALA A 96 5.85 -3.99 -2.87
C ALA A 96 6.33 -5.31 -2.23
N TYR A 97 5.51 -5.89 -1.34
CA TYR A 97 5.80 -7.18 -0.73
C TYR A 97 5.93 -8.29 -1.78
N LEU A 98 4.95 -8.47 -2.68
CA LEU A 98 5.00 -9.55 -3.67
C LEU A 98 6.20 -9.41 -4.61
N GLU A 99 6.44 -8.20 -5.11
CA GLU A 99 7.58 -7.89 -5.98
C GLU A 99 8.92 -8.10 -5.23
N SER A 100 8.97 -7.79 -3.93
CA SER A 100 10.16 -8.05 -3.10
C SER A 100 10.49 -9.54 -3.00
N GLN A 101 9.47 -10.40 -2.93
CA GLN A 101 9.63 -11.85 -2.87
C GLN A 101 10.12 -12.43 -4.20
N GLU A 102 9.62 -11.91 -5.33
CA GLU A 102 10.08 -12.32 -6.68
C GLU A 102 11.54 -11.91 -6.94
N ARG A 103 11.99 -10.81 -6.34
CA ARG A 103 13.34 -10.26 -6.50
C ARG A 103 14.33 -10.68 -5.41
N HIS A 104 13.90 -11.56 -4.51
CA HIS A 104 14.70 -12.00 -3.36
C HIS A 104 15.28 -10.83 -2.53
N ILE A 105 14.50 -9.76 -2.35
CA ILE A 105 14.86 -8.64 -1.48
C ILE A 105 14.72 -9.11 -0.02
N SER A 106 15.67 -8.74 0.84
CA SER A 106 15.65 -9.19 2.23
C SER A 106 14.46 -8.62 2.99
N ALA A 107 13.79 -9.48 3.78
CA ALA A 107 12.69 -9.08 4.64
C ALA A 107 13.08 -7.98 5.64
N TRP A 108 14.34 -7.96 6.08
CA TRP A 108 14.84 -6.94 7.01
C TRP A 108 14.87 -5.54 6.38
N LEU A 109 15.16 -5.44 5.08
CA LEU A 109 15.06 -4.18 4.35
C LEU A 109 13.61 -3.82 4.03
N MET A 110 12.75 -4.83 3.87
CA MET A 110 11.35 -4.63 3.54
C MET A 110 10.48 -4.21 4.73
N ALA A 111 10.82 -4.65 5.94
CA ALA A 111 10.13 -4.23 7.17
C ALA A 111 10.04 -2.69 7.35
N PRO A 112 11.16 -1.91 7.30
CA PRO A 112 11.09 -0.46 7.41
C PRO A 112 10.39 0.18 6.20
N ILE A 113 10.55 -0.36 4.98
CA ILE A 113 9.87 0.15 3.79
C ILE A 113 8.35 0.00 3.95
N LEU A 114 7.87 -1.17 4.34
CA LEU A 114 6.46 -1.44 4.59
C LEU A 114 5.91 -0.57 5.73
N PHE A 115 6.69 -0.36 6.80
CA PHE A 115 6.32 0.57 7.87
C PHE A 115 6.16 2.00 7.35
N PHE A 116 7.11 2.48 6.53
CA PHE A 116 6.99 3.79 5.90
C PHE A 116 5.84 3.85 4.88
N THR A 117 5.49 2.76 4.21
CA THR A 117 4.30 2.72 3.34
C THR A 117 3.01 2.83 4.15
N LEU A 118 2.94 2.26 5.36
CA LEU A 118 1.78 2.40 6.23
C LEU A 118 1.65 3.81 6.82
N MET A 119 2.76 4.47 7.16
CA MET A 119 2.76 5.77 7.84
C MET A 119 2.81 6.96 6.87
N LEU A 120 3.57 6.81 5.79
CA LEU A 120 3.83 7.81 4.75
C LEU A 120 3.76 7.13 3.37
N GLY A 121 2.59 6.63 2.98
CA GLY A 121 2.34 5.88 1.73
C GLY A 121 3.28 6.20 0.55
N PRO A 122 3.33 7.47 0.08
CA PRO A 122 4.20 7.87 -1.03
C PRO A 122 5.70 7.70 -0.75
N LEU A 123 6.15 7.98 0.47
CA LEU A 123 7.55 7.83 0.87
C LEU A 123 7.98 6.37 0.88
N GLY A 124 7.17 5.48 1.48
CA GLY A 124 7.45 4.04 1.48
C GLY A 124 7.52 3.46 0.06
N LEU A 125 6.60 3.90 -0.81
CA LEU A 125 6.62 3.53 -2.23
C LEU A 125 7.89 4.00 -2.95
N LEU A 126 8.32 5.24 -2.72
CA LEU A 126 9.56 5.77 -3.30
C LEU A 126 10.80 5.00 -2.82
N LEU A 127 10.87 4.67 -1.53
CA LEU A 127 11.95 3.84 -0.99
C LEU A 127 11.98 2.47 -1.65
N PHE A 128 10.82 1.84 -1.82
CA PHE A 128 10.70 0.55 -2.51
C PHE A 128 11.19 0.63 -3.96
N LEU A 129 10.76 1.65 -4.71
CA LEU A 129 11.17 1.85 -6.09
C LEU A 129 12.69 2.08 -6.22
N GLY A 130 13.29 2.82 -5.28
CA GLY A 130 14.74 3.00 -5.21
C GLY A 130 15.47 1.66 -5.04
N VAL A 131 15.07 0.85 -4.06
CA VAL A 131 15.67 -0.49 -3.83
C VAL A 131 15.49 -1.39 -5.06
N ARG A 132 14.30 -1.36 -5.67
CA ARG A 132 13.99 -2.14 -6.88
C ARG A 132 14.90 -1.75 -8.05
N ALA A 133 15.13 -0.46 -8.28
CA ALA A 133 16.00 0.03 -9.34
C ALA A 133 17.46 -0.42 -9.15
N LEU A 134 17.97 -0.35 -7.91
CA LEU A 134 19.33 -0.79 -7.59
C LEU A 134 19.52 -2.30 -7.84
N LYS A 135 18.53 -3.12 -7.49
CA LYS A 135 18.57 -4.57 -7.75
C LYS A 135 18.51 -4.91 -9.24
N LEU A 136 17.69 -4.20 -10.01
CA LEU A 136 17.62 -4.37 -11.47
C LEU A 136 18.96 -4.03 -12.14
N LYS A 137 19.58 -2.92 -11.75
CA LYS A 137 20.89 -2.53 -12.27
C LYS A 137 21.96 -3.58 -11.99
N SER A 138 22.05 -4.04 -10.74
CA SER A 138 23.03 -5.07 -10.34
C SER A 138 22.87 -6.38 -11.11
N ALA A 139 21.64 -6.79 -11.46
CA ALA A 139 21.40 -8.00 -12.24
C ALA A 139 21.84 -7.85 -13.70
N ASN A 140 21.59 -6.68 -14.30
CA ASN A 140 21.99 -6.39 -15.68
C ASN A 140 23.51 -6.30 -15.83
N ASP A 141 24.19 -5.66 -14.88
CA ASP A 141 25.65 -5.53 -14.85
C ASP A 141 26.33 -6.92 -14.76
N ALA A 142 25.77 -7.83 -13.96
CA ALA A 142 26.28 -9.20 -13.85
C ALA A 142 26.09 -10.01 -15.14
N GLN A 143 24.98 -9.80 -15.86
CA GLN A 143 24.71 -10.48 -17.12
C GLN A 143 25.67 -10.02 -18.22
N ASP A 144 25.94 -8.71 -18.33
CA ASP A 144 26.88 -8.17 -19.32
C ASP A 144 28.30 -8.73 -19.15
N GLN A 145 28.79 -8.82 -17.90
CA GLN A 145 30.10 -9.41 -17.60
C GLN A 145 30.23 -10.86 -18.06
N SER A 146 29.22 -11.69 -17.84
CA SER A 146 29.24 -13.10 -18.28
C SER A 146 29.25 -13.27 -19.81
N VAL A 147 28.59 -12.37 -20.55
CA VAL A 147 28.61 -12.37 -22.02
C VAL A 147 29.98 -11.96 -22.56
N VAL A 148 30.69 -11.06 -21.86
CA VAL A 148 32.06 -10.66 -22.21
C VAL A 148 33.04 -11.81 -21.93
N GLU A 149 32.96 -12.47 -20.78
CA GLU A 149 33.82 -13.61 -20.44
C GLU A 149 33.64 -14.79 -21.42
N ALA A 150 32.41 -15.09 -21.83
CA ALA A 150 32.13 -16.20 -22.76
C ALA A 150 32.66 -15.99 -24.19
N LYS A 151 33.06 -14.76 -24.53
CA LYS A 151 33.62 -14.40 -25.85
C LYS A 151 35.15 -14.41 -25.89
N ASN A 152 35.81 -14.50 -24.73
CA ASN A 152 37.27 -14.54 -24.58
C ASN A 152 37.76 -15.98 -24.43
#